data_AF-A0A959TG58-F1
#
_entry.id   AF-A0A959TG58-F1
#
_cell.length_a   1.000
_cell.length_b   1.000
_cell.length_c   1.000
_cell.angle_alpha   90.00
_cell.angle_beta   90.00
_cell.angle_gamma   90.00
#
_symmetry.space_group_name_H-M   'P 1'
#
loop_
_entity.id
_entity.type
_entity.pdbx_description
1 polymer ?
#
loop_
_entity_poly.entity_id
_entity_poly.type
_entity_poly.pdbx_seq_one_letter_code
_entity_poly.pdbx_strand_id
1 'polypeptide(L)'
;YRFRFEQIGDNFVRNITSPTNARLLNWVTSPLVAGASYNVFVQASFDGGATWCPFGNPCQVDILNPAPSAICGNGVVEPGEECDDGNLMNGDGCNQSCVAEIGACCLPDGSCLILDGGNCSAVGGTYEGDGTDCATVSCPAAPTCTDGIQNGDEEGVDCGGSCPLSCEAAALHRSMAQASKVQLHPNPNRGDQFQLTIEDLPEEVLTADVDIHDLFGKRVAARTYPAQGGVLNTVVDLDGQLAAGMYLVSITVGDKHFTERLVIE
;
A
#
# COMPACT_ATOMS: atom_id res chain seq x y z
N TYR A 1 -43.33 45.95 18.85
CA TYR A 1 -42.12 46.15 18.04
C TYR A 1 -41.91 44.99 17.10
N ARG A 2 -41.39 45.25 15.90
CA ARG A 2 -40.98 44.25 14.91
C ARG A 2 -39.53 44.55 14.51
N PHE A 3 -38.69 43.54 14.58
CA PHE A 3 -37.29 43.55 14.17
C PHE A 3 -37.18 42.72 12.89
N ARG A 4 -36.72 43.34 11.80
CA ARG A 4 -36.47 42.68 10.52
C ARG A 4 -34.96 42.58 10.33
N PHE A 5 -34.45 41.36 10.23
CA PHE A 5 -33.06 41.04 9.96
C PHE A 5 -32.96 40.68 8.48
N GLU A 6 -32.10 41.37 7.73
CA GLU A 6 -31.76 41.05 6.35
C GLU A 6 -30.28 40.72 6.28
N GLN A 7 -29.94 39.52 5.82
CA GLN A 7 -28.54 39.11 5.72
C GLN A 7 -27.87 39.85 4.58
N ILE A 8 -26.69 40.40 4.82
CA ILE A 8 -25.92 41.09 3.79
C ILE A 8 -25.29 40.05 2.87
N GLY A 9 -25.59 40.10 1.57
CA GLY A 9 -25.04 39.19 0.56
C GLY A 9 -25.87 37.95 0.25
N ASP A 10 -26.98 37.73 0.98
CA ASP A 10 -27.92 36.62 0.78
C ASP A 10 -29.37 37.12 0.77
N ASN A 11 -30.30 36.33 0.22
CA ASN A 11 -31.73 36.66 0.21
C ASN A 11 -32.47 36.26 1.52
N PHE A 12 -31.74 36.12 2.63
CA PHE A 12 -32.33 35.74 3.91
C PHE A 12 -32.95 36.96 4.61
N VAL A 13 -34.26 36.87 4.88
CA VAL A 13 -35.00 37.87 5.65
C VAL A 13 -35.75 37.20 6.78
N ARG A 14 -35.62 37.73 7.99
CA ARG A 14 -36.30 37.23 9.18
C ARG A 14 -36.97 38.32 9.98
N ASN A 15 -38.20 38.06 10.42
CA ASN A 15 -38.98 39.01 11.22
C ASN A 15 -39.26 38.44 12.61
N ILE A 16 -39.00 39.24 13.64
CA ILE A 16 -39.24 38.88 15.05
C ILE A 16 -40.09 39.98 15.67
N THR A 17 -41.22 39.61 16.27
CA THR A 17 -42.08 40.55 16.99
C THR A 17 -41.87 40.46 18.50
N SER A 18 -41.94 41.60 19.17
CA SER A 18 -41.82 41.71 20.63
C SER A 18 -42.79 42.75 21.17
N PRO A 19 -43.44 42.51 22.33
CA PRO A 19 -44.25 43.53 22.99
C PRO A 19 -43.40 44.68 23.54
N THR A 20 -42.10 44.46 23.77
CA THR A 20 -41.14 45.43 24.31
C THR A 20 -40.17 45.93 23.24
N ASN A 21 -39.51 47.08 23.50
CA ASN A 21 -38.50 47.68 22.61
C ASN A 21 -37.18 46.88 22.55
N ALA A 22 -37.04 45.83 23.37
CA ALA A 22 -35.95 44.87 23.34
C ALA A 22 -36.50 43.43 23.35
N ARG A 23 -35.73 42.49 22.82
CA ARG A 23 -36.02 41.05 22.88
C ARG A 23 -34.71 40.29 22.99
N LEU A 24 -34.57 39.46 24.03
CA LEU A 24 -33.51 38.46 24.09
C LEU A 24 -33.82 37.37 23.06
N LEU A 25 -32.83 37.07 22.20
CA LEU A 25 -32.90 36.01 21.21
C LEU A 25 -32.43 34.70 21.84
N ASN A 26 -33.22 33.64 21.69
CA ASN A 26 -32.80 32.28 22.03
C ASN A 26 -32.38 31.56 20.74
N TRP A 27 -31.13 31.12 20.70
CA TRP A 27 -30.47 30.54 19.52
C TRP A 27 -30.95 29.13 19.15
N VAL A 28 -31.65 28.43 20.05
CA VAL A 28 -31.98 27.01 19.89
C VAL A 28 -33.21 26.75 19.01
N THR A 29 -34.18 27.67 18.99
CA THR A 29 -35.50 27.42 18.36
C THR A 29 -35.75 28.28 17.12
N SER A 30 -34.74 29.08 16.73
CA SER A 30 -34.97 30.28 15.93
C SER A 30 -33.67 30.95 15.47
N PRO A 31 -32.73 30.24 14.83
CA PRO A 31 -31.39 30.79 14.61
C PRO A 31 -31.39 31.87 13.52
N LEU A 32 -30.76 33.00 13.84
CA LEU A 32 -30.05 33.78 12.83
C LEU A 32 -28.75 33.01 12.52
N VAL A 33 -28.27 33.06 11.29
CA VAL A 33 -27.01 32.41 10.89
C VAL A 33 -25.86 33.03 11.67
N ALA A 34 -25.14 32.17 12.40
CA ALA A 34 -23.91 32.48 13.10
C ALA A 34 -22.81 32.93 12.11
N GLY A 35 -22.02 33.94 12.47
CA GLY A 35 -20.92 34.45 11.64
C GLY A 35 -21.37 35.39 10.50
N ALA A 36 -22.64 35.78 10.46
CA ALA A 36 -23.19 36.64 9.42
C ALA A 36 -23.48 38.07 9.91
N SER A 37 -23.41 39.02 8.97
CA SER A 37 -23.79 40.43 9.17
C SER A 37 -25.21 40.67 8.69
N TYR A 38 -25.98 41.42 9.47
CA TYR A 38 -27.37 41.74 9.16
C TYR A 38 -27.61 43.25 9.17
N ASN A 39 -28.41 43.72 8.21
CA ASN A 39 -29.12 44.99 8.33
C ASN A 39 -30.38 44.76 9.15
N VAL A 40 -30.48 45.44 10.29
CA VAL A 40 -31.60 45.31 11.22
C VAL A 40 -32.48 46.55 11.13
N PHE A 41 -33.74 46.35 10.77
CA PHE A 41 -34.75 47.39 10.71
C PHE A 41 -35.76 47.21 11.84
N VAL A 42 -36.23 48.33 12.43
CA VAL A 42 -37.17 48.30 13.56
C VAL A 42 -38.44 49.10 13.22
N GLN A 43 -39.59 48.54 13.56
CA GLN A 43 -40.89 49.22 13.53
C GLN A 43 -41.62 49.09 14.86
N ALA A 44 -42.38 50.12 15.21
CA ALA A 44 -43.31 50.11 16.33
C ALA A 44 -44.76 50.00 15.82
N SER A 45 -45.62 49.45 16.67
CA SER A 45 -47.07 49.39 16.47
C SER A 45 -47.73 49.80 17.78
N PHE A 46 -48.78 50.61 17.70
CA PHE A 46 -49.54 51.12 18.85
C PHE A 46 -50.92 50.46 18.99
N ASP A 47 -51.29 49.57 18.07
CA ASP A 47 -52.60 48.93 17.98
C ASP A 47 -52.52 47.39 18.02
N GLY A 48 -51.49 46.85 18.69
CA GLY A 48 -51.31 45.41 18.85
C GLY A 48 -50.83 44.69 17.58
N GLY A 49 -50.26 45.42 16.62
CA GLY A 49 -49.66 44.86 15.40
C GLY A 49 -50.55 44.96 14.15
N ALA A 50 -51.70 45.64 14.23
CA ALA A 50 -52.59 45.84 13.09
C ALA A 50 -52.02 46.89 12.11
N THR A 51 -51.39 47.96 12.61
CA THR A 51 -50.65 48.94 11.83
C THR A 51 -49.24 49.13 12.36
N TRP A 52 -48.33 49.55 11.48
CA TRP A 52 -46.91 49.69 11.77
C TRP A 52 -46.41 51.04 11.28
N CYS A 53 -45.59 51.71 12.10
CA CYS A 53 -44.85 52.90 11.66
C CYS A 53 -43.86 52.52 10.55
N PRO A 54 -43.46 53.46 9.68
CA PRO A 54 -42.39 53.23 8.71
C PRO A 54 -41.10 52.73 9.36
N PHE A 55 -40.29 51.98 8.61
CA PHE A 55 -38.97 51.57 9.09
C PHE A 55 -38.10 52.80 9.37
N GLY A 56 -37.38 52.76 10.49
CA GLY A 56 -36.24 53.66 10.71
C GLY A 56 -35.03 53.27 9.86
N ASN A 57 -33.93 54.03 10.01
CA ASN A 57 -32.66 53.68 9.39
C ASN A 57 -32.17 52.32 9.91
N PRO A 58 -31.61 51.45 9.03
CA PRO A 58 -31.06 50.19 9.48
C PRO A 58 -29.81 50.41 10.34
N CYS A 59 -29.59 49.51 11.29
CA CYS A 59 -28.30 49.33 11.94
C CYS A 59 -27.68 48.00 11.51
N GLN A 60 -26.37 47.99 11.28
CA GLN A 60 -25.64 46.75 11.02
C GLN A 60 -25.36 46.06 12.35
N VAL A 61 -25.65 44.77 12.41
CA VAL A 61 -25.33 43.90 13.55
C VAL A 61 -24.58 42.69 13.04
N ASP A 62 -23.37 42.49 13.56
CA ASP A 62 -22.58 41.30 13.31
C ASP A 62 -22.89 40.25 14.38
N ILE A 63 -23.44 39.11 13.95
CA ILE A 63 -23.65 37.98 14.84
C ILE A 63 -22.37 37.17 14.87
N LEU A 64 -21.46 37.58 15.74
CA LEU A 64 -20.27 36.82 16.07
C LEU A 64 -20.69 35.72 17.03
N ASN A 65 -21.16 34.60 16.50
CA ASN A 65 -21.13 33.38 17.29
C ASN A 65 -19.67 32.93 17.27
N PRO A 66 -18.96 32.82 18.41
CA PRO A 66 -17.92 31.80 18.44
C PRO A 66 -18.63 30.50 18.07
N ALA A 67 -18.05 29.67 17.21
CA ALA A 67 -18.53 28.29 17.08
C ALA A 67 -18.77 27.71 18.48
N PRO A 68 -19.73 26.79 18.68
CA PRO A 68 -19.78 26.05 19.94
C PRO A 68 -18.35 25.64 20.27
N SER A 69 -17.88 25.99 21.48
CA SER A 69 -16.53 25.65 21.90
C SER A 69 -16.37 24.16 21.68
N ALA A 70 -15.55 23.79 20.72
CA ALA A 70 -15.39 22.41 20.28
C ALA A 70 -15.17 21.53 21.53
N ILE A 71 -16.01 20.50 21.67
CA ILE A 71 -16.02 19.65 22.85
C ILE A 71 -15.20 18.42 22.55
N CYS A 72 -13.94 18.48 22.93
CA CYS A 72 -13.04 17.36 22.77
C CYS A 72 -13.56 16.09 23.46
N GLY A 73 -13.50 14.96 22.74
CA GLY A 73 -13.84 13.64 23.25
C GLY A 73 -15.33 13.30 23.15
N ASN A 74 -16.07 13.91 22.23
CA ASN A 74 -17.49 13.65 22.01
C ASN A 74 -17.77 12.70 20.81
N GLY A 75 -16.73 12.34 20.06
CA GLY A 75 -16.73 11.47 18.89
C GLY A 75 -17.00 12.19 17.57
N VAL A 76 -16.97 13.52 17.55
CA VAL A 76 -17.26 14.35 16.38
C VAL A 76 -16.21 15.44 16.26
N VAL A 77 -15.43 15.41 15.17
CA VAL A 77 -14.45 16.47 14.88
C VAL A 77 -15.17 17.77 14.53
N GLU A 78 -15.06 18.76 15.42
CA GLU A 78 -15.65 20.09 15.28
C GLU A 78 -14.63 21.13 14.77
N PRO A 79 -15.07 22.29 14.23
CA PRO A 79 -14.15 23.34 13.81
C PRO A 79 -13.29 23.84 14.97
N GLY A 80 -11.98 23.57 14.89
CA GLY A 80 -11.00 23.93 15.93
C GLY A 80 -10.31 22.71 16.57
N GLU A 81 -10.79 21.50 16.30
CA GLU A 81 -10.15 20.23 16.70
C GLU A 81 -9.32 19.66 15.55
N GLU A 82 -8.21 19.00 15.89
CA GLU A 82 -7.42 18.22 14.93
C GLU A 82 -7.93 16.77 14.83
N CYS A 83 -8.49 16.24 15.92
CA CYS A 83 -9.05 14.90 16.07
C CYS A 83 -10.16 14.90 17.13
N ASP A 84 -10.94 13.82 17.18
CA ASP A 84 -11.82 13.46 18.31
C ASP A 84 -12.05 11.94 18.26
N ASP A 85 -11.62 11.20 19.28
CA ASP A 85 -11.74 9.74 19.39
C ASP A 85 -12.85 9.28 20.35
N GLY A 86 -13.71 10.20 20.77
CA GLY A 86 -14.86 9.91 21.63
C GLY A 86 -14.55 9.82 23.12
N ASN A 87 -13.34 10.20 23.55
CA ASN A 87 -13.04 10.36 24.97
C ASN A 87 -11.88 11.36 25.25
N LEU A 88 -11.42 11.43 26.49
CA LEU A 88 -10.35 12.37 26.94
C LEU A 88 -9.13 11.63 27.51
N MET A 89 -9.01 10.33 27.25
CA MET A 89 -7.80 9.58 27.57
C MET A 89 -6.68 10.05 26.65
N ASN A 90 -5.44 9.88 27.10
CA ASN A 90 -4.28 10.13 26.26
C ASN A 90 -3.70 8.76 25.90
N GLY A 91 -3.10 8.67 24.72
CA GLY A 91 -2.48 7.48 24.15
C GLY A 91 -3.41 6.58 23.35
N ASP A 92 -4.64 7.01 23.03
CA ASP A 92 -5.63 6.29 22.23
C ASP A 92 -5.99 6.96 20.89
N GLY A 93 -5.22 7.98 20.51
CA GLY A 93 -5.21 8.58 19.18
C GLY A 93 -5.61 10.05 19.15
N CYS A 94 -6.28 10.55 20.18
CA CYS A 94 -6.55 11.96 20.35
C CYS A 94 -6.38 12.38 21.81
N ASN A 95 -5.49 13.34 22.09
CA ASN A 95 -5.30 13.77 23.46
C ASN A 95 -6.46 14.65 23.96
N GLN A 96 -6.48 14.89 25.27
CA GLN A 96 -7.46 15.78 25.94
C GLN A 96 -7.52 17.23 25.41
N SER A 97 -6.57 17.66 24.58
CA SER A 97 -6.54 18.99 23.93
C SER A 97 -6.94 18.92 22.45
N CYS A 98 -7.44 17.78 21.98
CA CYS A 98 -7.83 17.50 20.62
C CYS A 98 -6.73 17.71 19.59
N VAL A 99 -5.51 17.30 19.98
CA VAL A 99 -4.35 17.18 19.11
C VAL A 99 -4.10 15.69 18.86
N ALA A 100 -3.89 15.35 17.59
CA ALA A 100 -3.73 13.95 17.19
C ALA A 100 -2.45 13.36 17.79
N GLU A 101 -2.59 12.22 18.46
CA GLU A 101 -1.48 11.46 19.04
C GLU A 101 -1.08 10.33 18.08
N ILE A 102 -0.78 10.72 16.84
CA ILE A 102 -0.37 9.79 15.79
C ILE A 102 1.08 10.06 15.37
N GLY A 103 1.77 9.00 14.99
CA GLY A 103 3.18 9.04 14.64
C GLY A 103 3.63 7.79 13.90
N ALA A 104 4.91 7.77 13.53
CA ALA A 104 5.53 6.63 12.89
C ALA A 104 5.57 5.43 13.84
N CYS A 105 5.09 4.31 13.34
CA CYS A 105 5.11 3.01 13.97
C CYS A 105 6.00 2.08 13.15
N CYS A 106 7.18 1.72 13.69
CA CYS A 106 8.10 0.81 13.05
C CYS A 106 7.74 -0.64 13.37
N LEU A 107 7.39 -1.41 12.35
CA LEU A 107 7.11 -2.83 12.49
C LEU A 107 8.38 -3.68 12.39
N PRO A 108 8.39 -4.90 12.96
CA PRO A 108 9.57 -5.78 12.92
C PRO A 108 10.04 -6.16 11.50
N ASP A 109 9.15 -6.10 10.51
CA ASP A 109 9.46 -6.36 9.10
C ASP A 109 10.10 -5.16 8.38
N GLY A 110 10.36 -4.06 9.10
CA GLY A 110 10.92 -2.82 8.56
C GLY A 110 9.89 -1.94 7.86
N SER A 111 8.62 -2.33 7.85
CA SER A 111 7.56 -1.46 7.37
C SER A 111 7.26 -0.36 8.40
N CYS A 112 6.78 0.77 7.91
CA CYS A 112 6.39 1.90 8.73
C CYS A 112 4.94 2.28 8.45
N LEU A 113 4.14 2.43 9.50
CA LEU A 113 2.75 2.85 9.46
C LEU A 113 2.57 4.11 10.30
N ILE A 114 1.57 4.95 9.96
CA ILE A 114 1.15 6.06 10.83
C ILE A 114 -0.02 5.56 11.68
N LEU A 115 0.23 5.38 12.97
CA LEU A 115 -0.73 4.88 13.96
C LEU A 115 -0.60 5.70 15.25
N ASP A 116 -1.58 5.62 16.14
CA ASP A 116 -1.39 6.05 17.53
C ASP A 116 -0.55 5.04 18.33
N GLY A 117 -0.06 5.47 19.49
CA GLY A 117 0.78 4.63 20.35
C GLY A 117 0.11 3.32 20.79
N GLY A 118 -1.21 3.34 21.02
CA GLY A 118 -2.00 2.17 21.40
C GLY A 118 -2.10 1.15 20.26
N ASN A 119 -2.52 1.60 19.07
CA ASN A 119 -2.60 0.74 17.89
C ASN A 119 -1.23 0.26 17.41
N CYS A 120 -0.19 1.10 17.51
CA CYS A 120 1.18 0.69 17.20
C CYS A 120 1.65 -0.48 18.08
N SER A 121 1.37 -0.38 19.38
CA SER A 121 1.66 -1.47 20.33
C SER A 121 0.82 -2.72 20.04
N ALA A 122 -0.44 -2.56 19.63
CA ALA A 122 -1.35 -3.67 19.31
C ALA A 122 -0.90 -4.49 18.09
N VAL A 123 -0.23 -3.86 17.12
CA VAL A 123 0.36 -4.54 15.95
C VAL A 123 1.80 -5.03 16.18
N GLY A 124 2.33 -4.86 17.39
CA GLY A 124 3.70 -5.28 17.74
C GLY A 124 4.79 -4.37 17.17
N GLY A 125 4.45 -3.13 16.84
CA GLY A 125 5.40 -2.12 16.38
C GLY A 125 6.01 -1.30 17.51
N THR A 126 7.07 -0.56 17.20
CA THR A 126 7.70 0.43 18.07
C THR A 126 7.20 1.81 17.68
N TYR A 127 6.64 2.55 18.64
CA TYR A 127 6.13 3.90 18.41
C TYR A 127 7.23 4.94 18.57
N GLU A 128 7.45 5.75 17.53
CA GLU A 128 8.55 6.72 17.49
C GLU A 128 8.15 8.11 18.04
N GLY A 129 6.88 8.28 18.41
CA GLY A 129 6.34 9.47 19.06
C GLY A 129 5.43 10.31 18.17
N ASP A 130 4.64 11.19 18.79
CA ASP A 130 3.62 11.99 18.10
C ASP A 130 4.23 12.95 17.08
N GLY A 131 3.59 13.07 15.92
CA GLY A 131 4.02 13.95 14.82
C GLY A 131 5.23 13.45 14.04
N THR A 132 5.73 12.24 14.32
CA THR A 132 6.77 11.60 13.49
C THR A 132 6.19 11.02 12.21
N ASP A 133 6.95 11.08 11.11
CA ASP A 133 6.54 10.62 9.79
C ASP A 133 7.46 9.46 9.34
N CYS A 134 6.87 8.45 8.73
CA CYS A 134 7.58 7.34 8.08
C CYS A 134 8.55 7.78 6.97
N ALA A 135 8.44 8.99 6.45
CA ALA A 135 9.40 9.56 5.50
C ALA A 135 10.74 9.96 6.14
N THR A 136 10.76 10.27 7.44
CA THR A 136 11.97 10.75 8.15
C THR A 136 12.50 9.73 9.14
N VAL A 137 11.63 8.86 9.65
CA VAL A 137 11.97 7.76 10.54
C VAL A 137 12.55 6.60 9.74
N SER A 138 13.72 6.12 10.15
CA SER A 138 14.31 4.90 9.60
C SER A 138 13.86 3.72 10.45
N CYS A 139 12.99 2.86 9.89
CA CYS A 139 12.60 1.59 10.50
C CYS A 139 13.45 0.45 9.92
N PRO A 140 14.60 0.11 10.51
CA PRO A 140 15.37 -1.05 10.06
C PRO A 140 14.56 -2.32 10.33
N ALA A 141 14.41 -3.16 9.31
CA ALA A 141 13.88 -4.51 9.50
C ALA A 141 14.73 -5.26 10.53
N ALA A 142 14.08 -6.08 11.35
CA ALA A 142 14.80 -7.02 12.18
C ALA A 142 15.68 -7.90 11.26
N PRO A 143 16.96 -8.12 11.59
CA PRO A 143 17.83 -8.90 10.74
C PRO A 143 17.32 -10.34 10.66
N THR A 144 17.15 -10.85 9.44
CA THR A 144 16.75 -12.23 9.20
C THR A 144 17.66 -12.89 8.19
N CYS A 145 18.00 -14.15 8.46
CA CYS A 145 18.94 -14.91 7.64
C CYS A 145 18.35 -15.45 6.32
N THR A 146 17.31 -14.81 5.79
CA THR A 146 16.58 -15.26 4.60
C THR A 146 15.88 -14.11 3.84
N ASP A 147 16.07 -12.85 4.21
CA ASP A 147 15.37 -11.71 3.59
C ASP A 147 16.05 -11.16 2.32
N GLY A 148 17.24 -11.67 1.96
CA GLY A 148 17.96 -11.25 0.77
C GLY A 148 18.75 -9.97 0.94
N ILE A 149 18.89 -9.45 2.17
CA ILE A 149 19.54 -8.17 2.48
C ILE A 149 20.60 -8.40 3.55
N GLN A 150 21.81 -7.85 3.35
CA GLN A 150 22.83 -7.89 4.41
C GLN A 150 22.53 -6.85 5.50
N ASN A 151 22.02 -7.27 6.64
CA ASN A 151 21.69 -6.40 7.78
C ASN A 151 22.05 -7.04 9.14
N GLY A 152 21.98 -6.28 10.24
CA GLY A 152 22.33 -6.79 11.57
C GLY A 152 23.82 -7.18 11.73
N ASP A 153 24.08 -8.39 12.22
CA ASP A 153 25.42 -8.96 12.41
C ASP A 153 25.85 -9.93 11.30
N GLU A 154 25.14 -9.92 10.18
CA GLU A 154 25.47 -10.74 9.01
C GLU A 154 26.81 -10.36 8.38
N GLU A 155 27.64 -11.38 8.13
CA GLU A 155 28.94 -11.22 7.46
C GLU A 155 28.78 -11.16 5.92
N GLY A 156 27.62 -11.57 5.40
CA GLY A 156 27.20 -11.46 3.99
C GLY A 156 25.68 -11.62 3.88
N VAL A 157 25.11 -11.40 2.69
CA VAL A 157 23.64 -11.46 2.48
C VAL A 157 23.06 -12.78 2.99
N ASP A 158 22.27 -12.73 4.07
CA ASP A 158 21.62 -13.86 4.74
C ASP A 158 22.58 -14.88 5.38
N CYS A 159 23.81 -14.49 5.76
CA CYS A 159 24.82 -15.42 6.27
C CYS A 159 25.80 -14.81 7.28
N GLY A 160 26.37 -15.67 8.12
CA GLY A 160 27.34 -15.28 9.15
C GLY A 160 26.71 -14.62 10.38
N GLY A 161 27.54 -14.28 11.39
CA GLY A 161 27.06 -13.70 12.65
C GLY A 161 26.11 -14.63 13.41
N SER A 162 24.89 -14.13 13.68
CA SER A 162 23.81 -14.88 14.33
C SER A 162 23.10 -15.87 13.40
N CYS A 163 23.43 -15.87 12.10
CA CYS A 163 22.84 -16.80 11.14
C CYS A 163 23.44 -18.20 11.23
N PRO A 164 22.60 -19.25 11.16
CA PRO A 164 23.05 -20.64 11.30
C PRO A 164 23.95 -21.10 10.15
N LEU A 165 23.93 -20.40 9.02
CA LEU A 165 24.77 -20.67 7.85
C LEU A 165 25.97 -19.72 7.82
N SER A 166 27.18 -20.27 7.66
CA SER A 166 28.35 -19.45 7.36
C SER A 166 28.28 -18.93 5.92
N CYS A 167 28.95 -17.80 5.66
CA CYS A 167 28.95 -17.24 4.30
C CYS A 167 29.67 -18.11 3.27
N GLU A 168 30.68 -18.89 3.67
CA GLU A 168 31.25 -19.94 2.82
C GLU A 168 30.20 -20.99 2.42
N ALA A 169 29.37 -21.45 3.37
CA ALA A 169 28.34 -22.45 3.12
C ALA A 169 27.18 -21.90 2.28
N ALA A 170 26.77 -20.66 2.53
CA ALA A 170 25.73 -19.98 1.75
C ALA A 170 26.15 -19.75 0.28
N ALA A 171 27.43 -19.43 0.05
CA ALA A 171 28.00 -19.31 -1.30
C ALA A 171 27.96 -20.65 -2.07
N LEU A 172 28.22 -21.77 -1.38
CA LEU A 172 28.12 -23.10 -1.97
C LEU A 172 26.68 -23.49 -2.33
N HIS A 173 25.69 -23.06 -1.54
CA HIS A 173 24.28 -23.37 -1.78
C HIS A 173 23.68 -22.56 -2.94
N ARG A 174 24.15 -21.33 -3.16
CA ARG A 174 23.76 -20.51 -4.34
C ARG A 174 24.30 -21.09 -5.65
N SER A 175 25.41 -21.85 -5.63
CA SER A 175 25.93 -22.51 -6.84
C SER A 175 25.08 -23.71 -7.30
N MET A 176 24.27 -24.30 -6.41
CA MET A 176 23.35 -25.39 -6.76
C MET A 176 22.04 -24.90 -7.43
N ALA A 177 21.69 -23.61 -7.24
CA ALA A 177 20.50 -22.98 -7.82
C ALA A 177 20.74 -22.35 -9.21
N GLN A 178 21.87 -22.64 -9.86
CA GLN A 178 22.14 -22.15 -11.20
C GLN A 178 21.23 -22.87 -12.21
N ALA A 179 20.30 -22.10 -12.80
CA ALA A 179 19.40 -22.59 -13.83
C ALA A 179 20.24 -22.98 -15.07
N SER A 180 20.48 -24.28 -15.25
CA SER A 180 21.24 -24.78 -16.39
C SER A 180 20.53 -24.37 -17.67
N LYS A 181 21.25 -23.67 -18.56
CA LYS A 181 20.69 -23.10 -19.78
C LYS A 181 20.79 -24.13 -20.91
N VAL A 182 19.65 -24.53 -21.47
CA VAL A 182 19.58 -25.51 -22.57
C VAL A 182 19.38 -24.79 -23.91
N GLN A 183 20.12 -25.20 -24.93
CA GLN A 183 20.00 -24.68 -26.29
C GLN A 183 20.02 -25.81 -27.32
N LEU A 184 19.11 -25.71 -28.30
CA LEU A 184 19.04 -26.60 -29.48
C LEU A 184 19.34 -25.78 -30.74
N HIS A 185 20.40 -26.10 -31.47
CA HIS A 185 20.78 -25.39 -32.69
C HIS A 185 21.28 -26.34 -33.80
N PRO A 186 20.83 -26.21 -35.06
CA PRO A 186 19.81 -25.29 -35.54
C PRO A 186 18.41 -25.75 -35.14
N ASN A 187 17.52 -24.78 -34.95
CA ASN A 187 16.10 -25.00 -34.70
C ASN A 187 15.34 -23.80 -35.31
N PRO A 188 14.63 -23.96 -36.44
CA PRO A 188 14.27 -25.21 -37.12
C PRO A 188 15.44 -25.99 -37.73
N ASN A 189 15.30 -27.31 -37.86
CA ASN A 189 16.27 -28.22 -38.50
C ASN A 189 15.64 -28.95 -39.71
N ARG A 190 16.45 -29.70 -40.46
CA ARG A 190 16.01 -30.47 -41.65
C ARG A 190 15.74 -31.94 -41.37
N GLY A 191 15.64 -32.31 -40.09
CA GLY A 191 15.38 -33.69 -39.66
C GLY A 191 16.61 -34.58 -39.67
N ASP A 192 17.81 -34.03 -39.87
CA ASP A 192 19.09 -34.73 -39.86
C ASP A 192 19.73 -34.75 -38.46
N GLN A 193 20.11 -33.58 -37.93
CA GLN A 193 20.77 -33.48 -36.63
C GLN A 193 20.58 -32.10 -36.01
N PHE A 194 20.78 -32.00 -34.69
CA PHE A 194 20.90 -30.72 -34.00
C PHE A 194 22.00 -30.78 -32.92
N GLN A 195 22.59 -29.65 -32.60
CA GLN A 195 23.51 -29.46 -31.50
C GLN A 195 22.72 -29.16 -30.21
N LEU A 196 22.98 -29.95 -29.18
CA LEU A 196 22.49 -29.76 -27.82
C LEU A 196 23.61 -29.17 -26.97
N THR A 197 23.40 -27.97 -26.46
CA THR A 197 24.28 -27.32 -25.49
C THR A 197 23.56 -27.15 -24.17
N ILE A 198 24.17 -27.60 -23.08
CA ILE A 198 23.72 -27.37 -21.71
C ILE A 198 24.90 -26.82 -20.92
N GLU A 199 24.75 -25.60 -20.45
CA GLU A 199 25.73 -24.91 -19.60
C GLU A 199 25.33 -25.08 -18.12
N ASP A 200 26.30 -24.98 -17.22
CA ASP A 200 26.12 -25.03 -15.77
C ASP A 200 25.47 -26.33 -15.26
N LEU A 201 26.01 -27.47 -15.70
CA LEU A 201 25.69 -28.78 -15.14
C LEU A 201 26.51 -29.05 -13.85
N PRO A 202 25.93 -29.74 -12.84
CA PRO A 202 26.70 -30.18 -11.68
C PRO A 202 27.85 -31.10 -12.11
N GLU A 203 29.04 -30.94 -11.53
CA GLU A 203 30.23 -31.76 -11.86
C GLU A 203 30.05 -33.25 -11.57
N GLU A 204 29.06 -33.61 -10.76
CA GLU A 204 28.71 -34.99 -10.42
C GLU A 204 27.96 -35.71 -11.55
N VAL A 205 27.42 -34.98 -12.53
CA VAL A 205 26.64 -35.60 -13.61
C VAL A 205 27.53 -36.03 -14.77
N LEU A 206 27.52 -37.34 -15.02
CA LEU A 206 28.34 -37.97 -16.06
C LEU A 206 27.57 -38.21 -17.37
N THR A 207 26.24 -38.21 -17.33
CA THR A 207 25.39 -38.57 -18.48
C THR A 207 24.10 -37.75 -18.51
N ALA A 208 23.62 -37.47 -19.72
CA ALA A 208 22.35 -36.82 -20.00
C ALA A 208 21.50 -37.72 -20.91
N ASP A 209 20.27 -38.01 -20.48
CA ASP A 209 19.28 -38.72 -21.29
C ASP A 209 18.46 -37.73 -22.09
N VAL A 210 18.37 -37.96 -23.40
CA VAL A 210 17.67 -37.11 -24.36
C VAL A 210 16.59 -37.95 -25.03
N ASP A 211 15.33 -37.66 -24.70
CA ASP A 211 14.16 -38.29 -25.28
C ASP A 211 13.42 -37.30 -26.19
N ILE A 212 13.09 -37.72 -27.41
CA ILE A 212 12.31 -36.92 -28.35
C ILE A 212 10.91 -37.52 -28.45
N HIS A 213 9.90 -36.69 -28.28
CA HIS A 213 8.49 -37.07 -28.33
C HIS A 213 7.79 -36.30 -29.46
N ASP A 214 6.80 -36.93 -30.10
CA ASP A 214 5.84 -36.22 -30.95
C ASP A 214 4.84 -35.40 -30.10
N LEU A 215 3.99 -34.60 -30.76
CA LEU A 215 2.97 -33.78 -30.09
C LEU A 215 1.91 -34.61 -29.33
N PHE A 216 1.82 -35.91 -29.57
CA PHE A 216 0.92 -36.82 -28.87
C PHE A 216 1.61 -37.57 -27.72
N GLY A 217 2.87 -37.22 -27.43
CA GLY A 217 3.66 -37.81 -26.35
C GLY A 217 4.27 -39.17 -26.70
N LYS A 218 4.21 -39.62 -27.97
CA LYS A 218 4.88 -40.85 -28.38
C LYS A 218 6.37 -40.58 -28.52
N ARG A 219 7.19 -41.36 -27.80
CA ARG A 219 8.65 -41.30 -27.90
C ARG A 219 9.11 -41.82 -29.26
N VAL A 220 9.78 -40.95 -30.04
CA VAL A 220 10.30 -41.23 -31.38
C VAL A 220 11.80 -41.47 -31.40
N ALA A 221 12.55 -40.93 -30.45
CA ALA A 221 13.97 -41.21 -30.25
C ALA A 221 14.32 -41.14 -28.76
N ALA A 222 15.34 -41.90 -28.35
CA ALA A 222 15.89 -41.91 -26.99
C ALA A 222 17.39 -42.19 -27.08
N ARG A 223 18.22 -41.28 -26.57
CA ARG A 223 19.68 -41.41 -26.62
C ARG A 223 20.30 -40.85 -25.34
N THR A 224 21.40 -41.44 -24.90
CA THR A 224 22.16 -40.98 -23.75
C THR A 224 23.51 -40.44 -24.20
N TYR A 225 23.88 -39.25 -23.74
CA TYR A 225 25.14 -38.60 -24.08
C TYR A 225 25.99 -38.37 -22.83
N PRO A 226 27.32 -38.51 -22.92
CA PRO A 226 28.21 -38.19 -21.80
C PRO A 226 28.29 -36.67 -21.59
N ALA A 227 28.15 -36.23 -20.34
CA ALA A 227 28.45 -34.85 -19.93
C ALA A 227 29.87 -34.82 -19.32
N GLN A 228 30.64 -33.78 -19.61
CA GLN A 228 32.01 -33.64 -19.10
C GLN A 228 32.29 -32.20 -18.68
N GLY A 229 32.86 -32.01 -17.48
CA GLY A 229 33.35 -30.71 -17.02
C GLY A 229 32.26 -29.66 -16.85
N GLY A 230 31.08 -30.05 -16.36
CA GLY A 230 29.97 -29.12 -16.08
C GLY A 230 29.26 -28.58 -17.32
N VAL A 231 29.55 -29.11 -18.51
CA VAL A 231 28.89 -28.73 -19.76
C VAL A 231 28.56 -29.99 -20.56
N LEU A 232 27.40 -29.98 -21.24
CA LEU A 232 27.09 -30.94 -22.30
C LEU A 232 27.07 -30.18 -23.62
N ASN A 233 27.93 -30.56 -24.56
CA ASN A 233 27.92 -30.01 -25.91
C ASN A 233 28.08 -31.17 -26.89
N THR A 234 26.97 -31.61 -27.48
CA THR A 234 26.92 -32.80 -28.31
C THR A 234 26.02 -32.61 -29.53
N VAL A 235 26.24 -33.44 -30.55
CA VAL A 235 25.37 -33.50 -31.73
C VAL A 235 24.41 -34.66 -31.57
N VAL A 236 23.12 -34.36 -31.65
CA VAL A 236 22.03 -35.33 -31.62
C VAL A 236 21.61 -35.64 -33.05
N ASP A 237 21.80 -36.89 -33.45
CA ASP A 237 21.40 -37.41 -34.75
C ASP A 237 19.94 -37.88 -34.69
N LEU A 238 19.14 -37.46 -35.67
CA LEU A 238 17.72 -37.77 -35.84
C LEU A 238 17.48 -38.89 -36.90
N ASP A 239 18.55 -39.44 -37.45
CA ASP A 239 18.60 -40.49 -38.47
C ASP A 239 17.87 -40.15 -39.79
N GLY A 240 17.43 -38.90 -39.99
CA GLY A 240 16.70 -38.47 -41.18
C GLY A 240 15.27 -39.04 -41.30
N GLN A 241 14.74 -39.68 -40.25
CA GLN A 241 13.47 -40.43 -40.31
C GLN A 241 12.27 -39.68 -39.76
N LEU A 242 12.47 -38.50 -39.19
CA LEU A 242 11.39 -37.70 -38.61
C LEU A 242 10.72 -36.85 -39.70
N ALA A 243 9.39 -36.83 -39.71
CA ALA A 243 8.62 -36.00 -40.62
C ALA A 243 8.72 -34.52 -40.24
N ALA A 244 8.48 -33.62 -41.19
CA ALA A 244 8.34 -32.20 -40.89
C ALA A 244 7.22 -31.97 -39.87
N GLY A 245 7.51 -31.19 -38.83
CA GLY A 245 6.61 -31.03 -37.69
C GLY A 245 7.29 -30.52 -36.43
N MET A 246 6.52 -30.44 -35.35
CA MET A 246 6.99 -30.03 -34.05
C MET A 246 7.18 -31.26 -33.15
N TYR A 247 8.28 -31.28 -32.43
CA TYR A 247 8.67 -32.32 -31.49
C TYR A 247 9.06 -31.69 -30.15
N LEU A 248 8.96 -32.48 -29.08
CA LEU A 248 9.36 -32.09 -27.74
C LEU A 248 10.61 -32.89 -27.37
N VAL A 249 11.67 -32.18 -26.98
CA VAL A 249 12.92 -32.78 -26.51
C VAL A 249 12.94 -32.69 -25.00
N SER A 250 12.84 -33.83 -24.33
CA SER A 250 12.96 -33.97 -22.89
C SER A 250 14.39 -34.37 -22.56
N ILE A 251 15.08 -33.56 -21.75
CA ILE A 251 16.45 -33.83 -21.33
C ILE A 251 16.47 -34.08 -19.82
N THR A 252 17.05 -35.20 -19.39
CA THR A 252 17.21 -35.54 -17.97
C THR A 252 18.69 -35.64 -17.63
N VAL A 253 19.12 -34.91 -16.61
CA VAL A 253 20.53 -34.79 -16.19
C VAL A 253 20.59 -34.88 -14.68
N GLY A 254 20.89 -36.05 -14.13
CA GLY A 254 20.73 -36.33 -12.70
C GLY A 254 19.26 -36.12 -12.28
N ASP A 255 19.04 -35.23 -11.30
CA ASP A 255 17.69 -34.87 -10.82
C ASP A 255 17.06 -33.69 -11.60
N LYS A 256 17.78 -33.08 -12.54
CA LYS A 256 17.27 -31.96 -13.34
C LYS A 256 16.58 -32.47 -14.60
N HIS A 257 15.43 -31.88 -14.91
CA HIS A 257 14.66 -32.16 -16.12
C HIS A 257 14.43 -30.86 -16.90
N PHE A 258 14.72 -30.91 -18.19
CA PHE A 258 14.52 -29.80 -19.13
C PHE A 258 13.62 -30.25 -20.27
N THR A 259 12.94 -29.29 -20.88
CA THR A 259 12.05 -29.58 -22.01
C THR A 259 12.14 -28.44 -23.01
N GLU A 260 12.56 -28.77 -24.22
CA GLU A 260 12.74 -27.82 -25.30
C GLU A 260 11.92 -28.21 -26.53
N ARG A 261 11.54 -27.21 -27.32
CA ARG A 261 10.78 -27.41 -28.55
C ARG A 261 11.73 -27.58 -29.72
N LEU A 262 11.57 -28.63 -30.51
CA LEU A 262 12.28 -28.87 -31.76
C LEU A 262 11.33 -28.76 -32.95
N VAL A 263 11.73 -28.01 -33.97
CA VAL A 263 10.95 -27.84 -35.21
C VAL A 263 11.75 -28.44 -36.37
N ILE A 264 11.09 -29.28 -37.16
CA ILE A 264 11.63 -29.93 -38.36
C ILE A 264 10.89 -29.40 -39.57
N GLU A 265 11.62 -28.88 -40.57
CA GLU A 265 11.12 -28.34 -41.83
C GLU A 265 11.51 -29.19 -43.05
#